data_AF-A0A0F0Z277-F1
#
_entry.id   AF-A0A0F0Z277-F1
#
_cell.length_a   1.000
_cell.length_b   1.000
_cell.length_c   1.000
_cell.angle_alpha   90.00
_cell.angle_beta   90.00
_cell.angle_gamma   90.00
#
_symmetry.space_group_name_H-M   'P 1'
#
loop_
_entity.id
_entity.type
_entity.pdbx_description
1 polymer ?
#
loop_
_entity_poly.entity_id
_entity_poly.type
_entity_poly.pdbx_seq_one_letter_code
_entity_poly.pdbx_strand_id
1 'polypeptide(L)'
;MHQSFNQRVHFYYCILVALKIHVKTKKSGGARGKNNFLLKWLRKAQDNNIFHPDITSEIEWLRGKIIQAGHDTDLEPMLEFVYATARRAEMLKDAD
;
A
#
# COMPACT_ATOMS: atom_id res chain seq x y z
N MET A 1 21.05 3.75 3.34
CA MET A 1 20.23 3.21 2.24
C MET A 1 19.48 1.90 2.57
N HIS A 2 19.86 1.11 3.60
CA HIS A 2 19.10 -0.07 4.03
C HIS A 2 17.71 0.24 4.61
N GLN A 3 17.60 1.32 5.40
CA GLN A 3 16.35 1.62 6.10
C GLN A 3 15.19 1.88 5.14
N SER A 4 15.38 2.65 4.07
CA SER A 4 14.30 3.07 3.16
C SER A 4 13.62 1.91 2.42
N PHE A 5 14.35 0.83 2.09
CA PHE A 5 13.77 -0.35 1.44
C PHE A 5 12.88 -1.16 2.39
N ASN A 6 13.39 -1.40 3.60
CA ASN A 6 12.63 -2.09 4.65
C ASN A 6 11.35 -1.31 5.00
N GLN A 7 11.44 0.04 5.05
CA GLN A 7 10.26 0.89 5.24
C GLN A 7 9.20 0.72 4.14
N ARG A 8 9.60 0.56 2.86
CA ARG A 8 8.65 0.33 1.76
C ARG A 8 8.00 -1.05 1.84
N VAL A 9 8.78 -2.10 2.11
CA VAL A 9 8.25 -3.46 2.30
C VAL A 9 7.25 -3.48 3.46
N HIS A 10 7.60 -2.86 4.59
CA HIS A 10 6.72 -2.70 5.74
C HIS A 10 5.44 -1.93 5.39
N PHE A 11 5.54 -0.80 4.69
CA PHE A 11 4.39 -0.02 4.23
C PHE A 11 3.41 -0.85 3.40
N TYR A 12 3.90 -1.55 2.37
CA TYR A 12 3.06 -2.38 1.51
C TYR A 12 2.48 -3.60 2.24
N TYR A 13 3.22 -4.16 3.20
CA TYR A 13 2.69 -5.19 4.08
C TYR A 13 1.51 -4.66 4.90
N CYS A 14 1.68 -3.50 5.57
CA CYS A 14 0.64 -2.88 6.38
C CYS A 14 -0.64 -2.58 5.60
N ILE A 15 -0.52 -2.01 4.39
CA ILE A 15 -1.70 -1.68 3.58
C ILE A 15 -2.45 -2.93 3.10
N LEU A 16 -1.73 -4.00 2.73
CA LEU A 16 -2.33 -5.28 2.34
C LEU A 16 -3.06 -5.94 3.51
N VAL A 17 -2.46 -5.93 4.70
CA VAL A 17 -3.11 -6.44 5.92
C VAL A 17 -4.37 -5.63 6.23
N ALA A 18 -4.28 -4.30 6.20
CA ALA A 18 -5.41 -3.42 6.44
C ALA A 18 -6.56 -3.66 5.43
N LEU A 19 -6.22 -3.86 4.15
CA LEU A 19 -7.19 -4.17 3.10
C LEU A 19 -7.86 -5.53 3.33
N LYS A 20 -7.09 -6.58 3.67
CA LYS A 20 -7.65 -7.91 3.96
C LYS A 20 -8.56 -7.91 5.18
N ILE A 21 -8.21 -7.15 6.23
CA ILE A 21 -9.08 -6.94 7.39
C ILE A 21 -10.36 -6.21 6.97
N HIS A 22 -10.26 -5.17 6.13
CA HIS A 22 -11.42 -4.45 5.63
C HIS A 22 -12.38 -5.33 4.83
N VAL A 23 -11.85 -6.15 3.91
CA VAL A 23 -12.64 -7.07 3.07
C VAL A 23 -13.32 -8.15 3.93
N LYS A 24 -12.68 -8.62 5.01
CA LYS A 24 -13.29 -9.60 5.93
C LYS A 24 -14.36 -8.99 6.84
N THR A 25 -14.21 -7.73 7.25
CA THR A 25 -15.07 -7.09 8.25
C THR A 25 -16.27 -6.36 7.66
N LYS A 26 -16.21 -5.93 6.40
CA LYS A 26 -17.34 -5.30 5.70
C LYS A 26 -17.73 -6.12 4.48
N LYS A 27 -19.01 -6.08 4.09
CA LYS A 27 -19.43 -6.44 2.73
C LYS A 27 -18.67 -5.51 1.78
N SER A 28 -17.55 -5.99 1.24
CA SER A 28 -16.69 -5.23 0.34
C SER A 28 -17.57 -4.71 -0.79
N GLY A 29 -17.76 -3.39 -0.87
CA GLY A 29 -18.57 -2.74 -1.92
C GLY A 29 -17.90 -2.81 -3.29
N GLY A 30 -17.43 -4.00 -3.69
CA GLY A 30 -16.58 -4.25 -4.84
C GLY A 30 -15.25 -3.50 -4.77
N ALA A 31 -14.65 -3.33 -5.94
CA ALA A 31 -13.43 -2.52 -6.14
C ALA A 31 -13.60 -1.09 -5.60
N ARG A 32 -14.78 -0.49 -5.78
CA ARG A 32 -15.09 0.86 -5.28
C ARG A 32 -15.02 0.97 -3.77
N GLY A 33 -15.51 -0.02 -3.04
CA GLY A 33 -15.38 -0.09 -1.59
C GLY A 33 -13.92 -0.16 -1.14
N LYS A 34 -13.13 -1.04 -1.78
CA LYS A 34 -11.69 -1.20 -1.53
C LYS A 34 -10.93 0.11 -1.79
N ASN A 35 -11.14 0.75 -2.93
CA ASN A 35 -10.46 1.98 -3.32
C ASN A 35 -10.78 3.15 -2.37
N ASN A 36 -12.05 3.30 -1.98
CA ASN A 36 -12.43 4.30 -0.97
C ASN A 36 -11.78 4.05 0.39
N PHE A 37 -11.67 2.78 0.78
CA PHE A 37 -10.94 2.42 2.00
C PHE A 37 -9.46 2.78 1.88
N LEU A 38 -8.79 2.40 0.79
CA LEU A 38 -7.38 2.68 0.56
C LEU A 38 -7.09 4.19 0.59
N LEU A 39 -7.87 5.01 -0.10
CA LEU A 39 -7.70 6.48 -0.08
C LEU A 39 -7.83 7.07 1.33
N LYS A 40 -8.82 6.60 2.11
CA LYS A 40 -9.01 7.05 3.50
C LYS A 40 -7.88 6.58 4.42
N TRP A 41 -7.44 5.34 4.25
CA TRP A 41 -6.35 4.76 5.03
C TRP A 41 -5.04 5.49 4.76
N LEU A 42 -4.72 5.74 3.48
CA LEU A 42 -3.52 6.46 3.05
C LEU A 42 -3.48 7.90 3.58
N ARG A 43 -4.61 8.62 3.49
CA ARG A 43 -4.71 9.96 4.07
C ARG A 43 -4.45 9.94 5.58
N LYS A 44 -5.11 9.03 6.32
CA LYS A 44 -4.88 8.92 7.77
C LYS A 44 -3.45 8.53 8.13
N ALA A 45 -2.83 7.64 7.36
CA ALA A 45 -1.45 7.24 7.58
C ALA A 45 -0.47 8.42 7.41
N GLN A 46 -0.72 9.28 6.42
CA GLN A 46 0.02 10.51 6.18
C GLN A 46 -0.21 11.53 7.29
N ASP A 47 -1.48 11.86 7.59
CA ASP A 47 -1.85 12.89 8.58
C ASP A 47 -1.30 12.56 9.99
N ASN A 48 -1.26 11.27 10.35
CA ASN A 48 -0.77 10.81 11.65
C ASN A 48 0.74 10.53 11.68
N ASN A 49 1.48 10.74 10.57
CA ASN A 49 2.91 10.42 10.45
C ASN A 49 3.26 8.98 10.91
N ILE A 50 2.44 7.99 10.52
CA ILE A 50 2.60 6.59 10.98
C ILE A 50 3.88 5.95 10.42
N PHE A 51 4.29 6.37 9.23
CA PHE A 51 5.45 5.84 8.53
C PHE A 51 6.59 6.86 8.49
N HIS A 52 7.81 6.37 8.28
CA HIS A 52 8.98 7.22 8.09
C HIS A 52 8.75 8.22 6.93
N PRO A 53 9.28 9.47 7.00
CA PRO A 53 9.11 10.47 5.96
C PRO A 53 9.42 10.00 4.52
N ASP A 54 10.38 9.09 4.36
CA ASP A 54 10.72 8.41 3.10
C ASP A 54 9.53 7.73 2.39
N ILE A 55 8.47 7.38 3.12
CA ILE A 55 7.25 6.72 2.61
C ILE A 55 6.21 7.73 2.11
N THR A 56 6.37 9.02 2.42
CA THR A 56 5.42 10.07 2.02
C THR A 56 5.23 10.11 0.51
N SER A 57 6.32 10.04 -0.26
CA SER A 57 6.28 10.01 -1.72
C SER A 57 5.58 8.76 -2.26
N GLU A 58 5.71 7.62 -1.58
CA GLU A 58 5.04 6.37 -1.93
C GLU A 58 3.53 6.44 -1.66
N ILE A 59 3.14 7.07 -0.55
CA ILE A 59 1.73 7.34 -0.21
C ILE A 59 1.10 8.25 -1.28
N GLU A 60 1.78 9.32 -1.65
CA GLU A 60 1.30 10.26 -2.67
C GLU A 60 1.18 9.60 -4.04
N TRP A 61 2.20 8.85 -4.44
CA TRP A 61 2.19 8.08 -5.68
C TRP A 61 1.02 7.10 -5.72
N LEU A 62 0.81 6.33 -4.64
CA LEU A 62 -0.26 5.35 -4.58
C LEU A 62 -1.64 5.99 -4.61
N ARG A 63 -1.85 7.11 -3.90
CA ARG A 63 -3.09 7.89 -3.97
C ARG A 63 -3.35 8.38 -5.40
N GLY A 64 -2.33 8.90 -6.09
CA GLY A 64 -2.41 9.32 -7.48
C GLY A 64 -2.78 8.17 -8.41
N LYS A 65 -2.17 7.00 -8.22
CA LYS A 65 -2.49 5.78 -8.98
C LYS A 65 -3.94 5.33 -8.78
N ILE A 66 -4.45 5.35 -7.56
CA ILE A 66 -5.84 4.99 -7.28
C ILE A 66 -6.82 5.94 -7.98
N ILE A 67 -6.54 7.24 -7.93
CA ILE A 67 -7.37 8.26 -8.58
C ILE A 67 -7.32 8.11 -10.11
N GLN A 68 -6.13 7.87 -10.67
CA GLN A 68 -5.93 7.70 -12.12
C GLN A 68 -6.59 6.43 -12.66
N ALA A 69 -6.51 5.32 -11.95
CA ALA A 69 -7.08 4.04 -12.39
C ALA A 69 -8.62 4.07 -12.47
N GLY A 70 -9.27 4.92 -11.66
CA GLY A 70 -10.71 5.03 -11.59
C GLY A 70 -11.31 4.16 -10.48
N HIS A 71 -12.51 4.54 -10.03
CA HIS A 71 -13.10 4.01 -8.81
C HIS A 71 -13.40 2.51 -8.85
N ASP A 72 -13.63 1.93 -10.03
CA ASP A 72 -14.08 0.55 -10.20
C ASP A 72 -12.95 -0.43 -10.53
N THR A 73 -11.70 0.04 -10.63
CA THR A 73 -10.54 -0.81 -10.87
C THR A 73 -10.06 -1.46 -9.58
N ASP A 74 -9.97 -2.79 -9.53
CA ASP A 74 -9.39 -3.47 -8.37
C ASP A 74 -7.86 -3.34 -8.38
N LEU A 75 -7.32 -2.63 -7.37
CA LEU A 75 -5.89 -2.36 -7.23
C LEU A 75 -5.21 -3.33 -6.28
N GLU A 76 -5.96 -4.25 -5.65
CA GLU A 76 -5.38 -5.30 -4.80
C GLU A 76 -4.31 -6.14 -5.52
N PRO A 77 -4.49 -6.61 -6.77
CA PRO A 77 -3.45 -7.36 -7.47
C PRO A 77 -2.17 -6.55 -7.71
N MET A 78 -2.31 -5.24 -7.95
CA MET A 78 -1.16 -4.34 -8.12
C MET A 78 -0.41 -4.16 -6.81
N LEU A 79 -1.11 -3.97 -5.69
CA LEU A 79 -0.50 -3.89 -4.37
C LEU A 79 0.26 -5.17 -4.00
N GLU A 80 -0.32 -6.34 -4.28
CA GLU A 80 0.35 -7.62 -4.05
C GLU A 80 1.60 -7.77 -4.93
N PHE A 81 1.55 -7.36 -6.19
CA PHE A 81 2.70 -7.36 -7.09
C PHE A 81 3.82 -6.45 -6.61
N VAL A 82 3.51 -5.22 -6.19
CA VAL A 82 4.52 -4.28 -5.69
C VAL A 82 5.15 -4.79 -4.40
N TYR A 83 4.36 -5.32 -3.46
CA TYR A 83 4.88 -5.95 -2.25
C TYR A 83 5.82 -7.13 -2.57
N ALA A 84 5.39 -8.05 -3.44
CA ALA A 84 6.20 -9.20 -3.82
C ALA A 84 7.53 -8.79 -4.48
N THR A 85 7.50 -7.74 -5.30
CA THR A 85 8.68 -7.20 -5.97
C THR A 85 9.62 -6.51 -4.99
N ALA A 86 9.08 -5.67 -4.10
CA ALA A 86 9.85 -5.00 -3.05
C ALA A 86 10.53 -6.01 -2.12
N ARG A 87 9.80 -7.05 -1.70
CA ARG A 87 10.32 -8.12 -0.83
C ARG A 87 11.40 -8.96 -1.51
N ARG A 88 11.26 -9.27 -2.80
CA ARG A 88 12.32 -9.96 -3.56
C ARG A 88 13.59 -9.10 -3.68
N ALA A 89 13.43 -7.81 -3.93
CA ALA A 89 14.55 -6.88 -4.02
C ALA A 89 15.29 -6.73 -2.68
N GLU A 90 14.58 -6.82 -1.56
CA GLU A 90 15.16 -6.90 -0.21
C GLU A 90 15.98 -8.19 -0.04
N MET A 91 15.37 -9.36 -0.33
CA MET A 91 16.03 -10.66 -0.20
C MET A 91 17.30 -10.81 -1.05
N LEU A 92 17.34 -10.21 -2.24
CA LEU A 92 18.52 -10.24 -3.11
C LEU A 92 19.67 -9.37 -2.59
N LYS A 93 19.38 -8.36 -1.77
CA LYS A 93 20.40 -7.47 -1.19
C LYS A 93 20.98 -7.98 0.12
N ASP A 94 20.25 -8.83 0.83
CA ASP A 94 20.73 -9.49 2.06
C ASP A 94 21.57 -10.75 1.75
N ALA A 95 21.68 -11.14 0.48
CA ALA A 95 22.46 -12.28 -0.01
C ALA A 95 23.87 -11.92 -0.53
N ASP A 96 24.22 -10.63 -0.51
CA ASP A 96 25.53 -10.04 -0.84
C ASP A 96 26.23 -9.59 0.46
#